data_AF-A0A416SJ88-F1
#
_entry.id   AF-A0A416SJ88-F1
#
_cell.length_a   1.000
_cell.length_b   1.000
_cell.length_c   1.000
_cell.angle_alpha   90.00
_cell.angle_beta   90.00
_cell.angle_gamma   90.00
#
_symmetry.space_group_name_H-M   'P 1'
#
loop_
_entity.id
_entity.type
_entity.pdbx_description
1 polymer ?
#
loop_
_entity_poly.entity_id
_entity_poly.type
_entity_poly.pdbx_seq_one_letter_code
_entity_poly.pdbx_strand_id
1 'polypeptide(L)'
;QKNFTPDKIDGSLITHLNFAFMDADANGDLITTDTWADYQNPNVGYSVGSDNKYAGVLGAMVLLRQKYPNMKIGISVGGWTRSGDFPKLAASDKTRKNFANNVAKFVHCYGYDFVDIDWEYPTADRDPDPEGNGVAIDKGCKGSAADTKNFTLLLQEIRNSLDSYGKTDGKHYELSVAMSASPTMMSAIEYDKVLNIVDFANMMTYDLNGAWGGFTAHQTALYTNPAYDGGDAALSVDSCIKYLENKYGDGIDYSKIVVGVAPYTRGWKEVKKDTGRDPK
;
A
#
# COMPACT_ATOMS: atom_id res chain seq x y z
N GLN A 1 16.29 4.30 4.50
CA GLN A 1 17.70 3.91 4.73
C GLN A 1 18.48 4.20 3.46
N LYS A 2 19.66 4.83 3.52
CA LYS A 2 20.52 4.94 2.33
C LYS A 2 21.26 3.61 2.14
N ASN A 3 21.36 3.12 0.91
CA ASN A 3 22.08 1.89 0.53
C ASN A 3 21.51 0.58 1.13
N PHE A 4 20.19 0.41 1.17
CA PHE A 4 19.57 -0.88 1.43
C PHE A 4 19.16 -1.54 0.11
N THR A 5 19.74 -2.70 -0.19
CA THR A 5 19.62 -3.40 -1.48
C THR A 5 19.00 -4.79 -1.28
N PRO A 6 18.37 -5.39 -2.31
CA PRO A 6 17.70 -6.69 -2.18
C PRO A 6 18.52 -7.82 -1.53
N ASP A 7 19.84 -7.86 -1.72
CA ASP A 7 20.74 -8.85 -1.11
C ASP A 7 20.79 -8.80 0.43
N LYS A 8 20.41 -7.67 1.03
CA LYS A 8 20.39 -7.44 2.48
C LYS A 8 19.08 -7.91 3.13
N ILE A 9 18.10 -8.34 2.34
CA ILE A 9 16.84 -8.86 2.85
C ILE A 9 17.06 -10.30 3.33
N ASP A 10 16.68 -10.55 4.58
CA ASP A 10 16.58 -11.91 5.10
C ASP A 10 15.17 -12.46 4.85
N GLY A 11 15.00 -13.10 3.69
CA GLY A 11 13.73 -13.72 3.29
C GLY A 11 13.32 -14.92 4.16
N SER A 12 14.16 -15.39 5.09
CA SER A 12 13.75 -16.44 6.04
C SER A 12 12.86 -15.91 7.17
N LEU A 13 12.83 -14.59 7.37
CA LEU A 13 12.08 -13.92 8.43
C LEU A 13 10.73 -13.37 7.94
N ILE A 14 10.44 -13.45 6.64
CA ILE A 14 9.25 -12.85 6.03
C ILE A 14 8.57 -13.83 5.07
N THR A 15 7.26 -13.68 4.91
CA THR A 15 6.46 -14.47 3.96
C THR A 15 6.21 -13.72 2.66
N HIS A 16 6.11 -12.38 2.71
CA HIS A 16 5.81 -11.52 1.57
C HIS A 16 6.77 -10.33 1.54
N LEU A 17 7.20 -9.96 0.34
CA LEU A 17 8.03 -8.80 0.05
C LEU A 17 7.35 -7.94 -1.02
N ASN A 18 6.91 -6.74 -0.63
CA ASN A 18 6.32 -5.75 -1.53
C ASN A 18 7.41 -4.82 -2.07
N PHE A 19 7.50 -4.69 -3.40
CA PHE A 19 8.22 -3.59 -4.02
C PHE A 19 7.38 -2.31 -3.97
N ALA A 20 7.91 -1.29 -3.31
CA ALA A 20 7.26 0.01 -3.13
C ALA A 20 8.12 1.09 -3.83
N PHE A 21 7.61 1.83 -4.81
CA PHE A 21 6.29 1.73 -5.44
C PHE A 21 6.36 1.77 -6.95
N MET A 22 5.39 1.12 -7.59
CA MET A 22 4.98 1.43 -8.96
C MET A 22 3.93 2.55 -8.93
N ASP A 23 3.89 3.34 -9.99
CA ASP A 23 2.86 4.36 -10.24
C ASP A 23 1.95 3.91 -11.39
N ALA A 24 0.82 4.60 -11.59
CA ALA A 24 -0.07 4.40 -12.72
C ALA A 24 -0.57 5.74 -13.28
N ASP A 25 -0.83 5.79 -14.58
CA ASP A 25 -1.52 6.93 -15.18
C ASP A 25 -3.05 6.75 -15.18
N ALA A 26 -3.75 7.80 -15.60
CA ALA A 26 -5.22 7.79 -15.68
C ALA A 26 -5.78 6.78 -16.70
N ASN A 27 -4.97 6.26 -17.63
CA ASN A 27 -5.37 5.22 -18.58
C ASN A 27 -5.20 3.81 -17.99
N GLY A 28 -4.50 3.67 -16.87
CA GLY A 28 -4.18 2.39 -16.25
C GLY A 28 -2.84 1.80 -16.72
N ASP A 29 -1.95 2.60 -17.30
CA ASP A 29 -0.61 2.15 -17.67
C ASP A 29 0.34 2.29 -16.48
N LEU A 30 1.16 1.26 -16.23
CA LEU A 30 2.14 1.26 -15.15
C LEU A 30 3.34 2.14 -15.47
N ILE A 31 3.80 2.88 -14.46
CA ILE A 31 4.93 3.80 -14.53
C ILE A 31 5.94 3.45 -13.42
N THR A 32 7.22 3.42 -13.76
CA THR A 32 8.31 3.32 -12.77
C THR A 32 8.57 4.64 -12.09
N THR A 33 8.92 4.59 -10.81
CA THR A 33 9.15 5.81 -10.02
C THR A 33 10.58 6.30 -10.13
N ASP A 34 11.53 5.40 -10.41
CA ASP A 34 12.91 5.72 -10.73
C ASP A 34 13.46 4.67 -11.71
N THR A 35 13.38 4.93 -13.01
CA THR A 35 13.84 4.00 -14.06
C THR A 35 15.27 3.51 -13.85
N TRP A 36 16.16 4.35 -13.27
CA TRP A 36 17.53 3.93 -13.00
C TRP A 36 17.55 2.87 -11.90
N ALA A 37 16.94 3.15 -10.74
CA ALA A 37 16.89 2.20 -9.63
C ALA A 37 16.08 0.93 -9.97
N ASP A 38 14.98 1.10 -10.70
CA ASP A 38 13.99 0.05 -10.95
C ASP A 38 14.48 -0.97 -11.99
N TYR A 39 15.13 -0.51 -13.06
CA TYR A 39 15.52 -1.37 -14.20
C TYR A 39 17.00 -1.33 -14.59
N GLN A 40 17.73 -0.25 -14.35
CA GLN A 40 19.02 -0.04 -15.03
C GLN A 40 20.23 -0.23 -14.10
N ASN A 41 20.08 -0.01 -12.81
CA ASN A 41 21.18 -0.03 -11.86
C ASN A 41 21.81 -1.44 -11.83
N PRO A 42 23.05 -1.61 -12.30
CA PRO A 42 23.70 -2.93 -12.36
C PRO A 42 24.21 -3.39 -10.99
N ASN A 43 24.13 -2.52 -9.96
CA ASN A 43 24.69 -2.72 -8.62
C ASN A 43 23.60 -2.54 -7.56
N VAL A 44 22.71 -3.52 -7.47
CA VAL A 44 21.62 -3.60 -6.48
C VAL A 44 21.87 -4.73 -5.49
N GLY A 45 23.13 -4.88 -5.07
CA GLY A 45 23.56 -5.96 -4.16
C GLY A 45 23.89 -7.28 -4.85
N TYR A 46 23.37 -7.50 -6.05
CA TYR A 46 23.78 -8.56 -6.96
C TYR A 46 24.51 -7.94 -8.14
N SER A 47 25.68 -8.47 -8.50
CA SER A 47 26.37 -8.06 -9.72
C SER A 47 25.81 -8.86 -10.89
N VAL A 48 25.00 -8.21 -11.71
CA VAL A 48 24.33 -8.84 -12.86
C VAL A 48 24.95 -8.46 -14.20
N GLY A 49 25.98 -7.60 -14.21
CA GLY A 49 26.56 -7.01 -15.43
C GLY A 49 25.72 -5.86 -16.00
N SER A 50 26.26 -5.12 -16.97
CA SER A 50 25.51 -4.13 -17.77
C SER A 50 24.72 -4.84 -18.87
N ASP A 51 23.49 -4.40 -19.16
CA ASP A 51 22.53 -5.07 -20.06
C ASP A 51 22.08 -6.48 -19.59
N ASN A 52 21.60 -6.54 -18.35
CA ASN A 52 20.94 -7.73 -17.83
C ASN A 52 19.47 -7.45 -17.53
N LYS A 53 18.56 -8.34 -17.95
CA LYS A 53 17.13 -8.31 -17.59
C LYS A 53 16.87 -8.36 -16.07
N TYR A 54 17.90 -8.71 -15.28
CA TYR A 54 17.88 -8.71 -13.82
C TYR A 54 18.54 -7.45 -13.20
N ALA A 55 18.89 -6.44 -13.99
CA ALA A 55 19.33 -5.14 -13.47
C ALA A 55 18.17 -4.40 -12.79
N GLY A 56 18.53 -3.44 -11.93
CA GLY A 56 17.58 -2.73 -11.09
C GLY A 56 16.92 -3.60 -10.02
N VAL A 57 16.18 -2.95 -9.12
CA VAL A 57 15.58 -3.61 -7.96
C VAL A 57 14.54 -4.65 -8.38
N LEU A 58 13.76 -4.38 -9.44
CA LEU A 58 12.76 -5.30 -9.95
C LEU A 58 13.38 -6.60 -10.47
N GLY A 59 14.52 -6.49 -11.17
CA GLY A 59 15.29 -7.65 -11.60
C GLY A 59 15.94 -8.41 -10.44
N ALA A 60 16.54 -7.69 -9.49
CA ALA A 60 17.28 -8.29 -8.38
C ALA A 60 16.40 -9.06 -7.38
N MET A 61 15.13 -8.70 -7.21
CA MET A 61 14.21 -9.50 -6.40
C MET A 61 13.98 -10.91 -6.97
N VAL A 62 14.06 -11.09 -8.30
CA VAL A 62 14.02 -12.43 -8.91
C VAL A 62 15.24 -13.27 -8.50
N LEU A 63 16.40 -12.64 -8.32
CA LEU A 63 17.60 -13.32 -7.82
C LEU A 63 17.47 -13.67 -6.33
N LEU A 64 16.89 -12.76 -5.54
CA LEU A 64 16.62 -13.00 -4.12
C LEU A 64 15.74 -14.25 -3.91
N ARG A 65 14.75 -14.47 -4.78
CA ARG A 65 13.90 -15.69 -4.78
C ARG A 65 14.70 -16.99 -4.85
N GLN A 66 15.85 -17.01 -5.54
CA GLN A 66 16.68 -18.23 -5.62
C GLN A 66 17.20 -18.66 -4.25
N LYS A 67 17.43 -17.70 -3.34
CA LYS A 67 17.84 -17.96 -1.96
C LYS A 67 16.64 -18.29 -1.07
N TYR A 68 15.49 -17.69 -1.33
CA TYR A 68 14.27 -17.84 -0.51
C TYR A 68 13.06 -18.22 -1.39
N PRO A 69 12.98 -19.48 -1.85
CA PRO A 69 11.96 -19.90 -2.83
C PRO A 69 10.52 -19.89 -2.29
N ASN A 70 10.34 -19.88 -0.97
CA ASN A 70 9.02 -19.83 -0.32
C ASN A 70 8.53 -18.41 -0.03
N MET A 71 9.40 -17.40 -0.17
CA MET A 71 9.02 -16.00 0.02
C MET A 71 8.28 -15.50 -1.22
N LYS A 72 7.12 -14.89 -1.01
CA LYS A 72 6.34 -14.28 -2.09
C LYS A 72 6.83 -12.87 -2.36
N ILE A 73 6.89 -12.50 -3.64
CA ILE A 73 7.35 -11.19 -4.11
C ILE A 73 6.26 -10.57 -4.94
N GLY A 74 5.95 -9.30 -4.69
CA GLY A 74 4.91 -8.57 -5.39
C GLY A 74 5.28 -7.11 -5.59
N ILE A 75 4.41 -6.40 -6.29
CA ILE A 75 4.50 -4.94 -6.45
C ILE A 75 3.36 -4.26 -5.70
N SER A 76 3.68 -3.17 -5.02
CA SER A 76 2.69 -2.21 -4.52
C SER A 76 2.56 -1.07 -5.53
N VAL A 77 1.32 -0.81 -5.97
CA VAL A 77 1.00 0.28 -6.90
C VAL A 77 0.30 1.40 -6.14
N GLY A 78 0.84 2.61 -6.20
CA GLY A 78 0.30 3.78 -5.51
C GLY A 78 1.15 4.26 -4.34
N GLY A 79 0.55 4.29 -3.17
CA GLY A 79 1.05 4.96 -1.97
C GLY A 79 0.69 6.46 -1.96
N TRP A 80 1.03 7.11 -0.84
CA TRP A 80 0.67 8.50 -0.54
C TRP A 80 0.82 9.46 -1.73
N THR A 81 1.98 9.47 -2.37
CA THR A 81 2.32 10.46 -3.41
C THR A 81 2.00 10.05 -4.85
N ARG A 82 1.49 8.83 -5.08
CA ARG A 82 1.20 8.30 -6.43
C ARG A 82 -0.25 7.86 -6.61
N SER A 83 -1.11 8.19 -5.64
CA SER A 83 -2.52 7.83 -5.71
C SER A 83 -3.40 8.75 -6.57
N GLY A 84 -2.84 9.86 -7.08
CA GLY A 84 -3.61 10.93 -7.74
C GLY A 84 -4.39 10.53 -8.99
N ASP A 85 -3.95 9.48 -9.70
CA ASP A 85 -4.61 9.00 -10.91
C ASP A 85 -5.66 7.90 -10.63
N PHE A 86 -5.69 7.32 -9.42
CA PHE A 86 -6.66 6.27 -9.08
C PHE A 86 -8.13 6.66 -9.29
N PRO A 87 -8.61 7.85 -8.88
CA PRO A 87 -10.00 8.24 -9.12
C PRO A 87 -10.38 8.17 -10.60
N LYS A 88 -9.48 8.61 -11.50
CA LYS A 88 -9.73 8.60 -12.95
C LYS A 88 -9.60 7.19 -13.54
N LEU A 89 -8.55 6.45 -13.19
CA LEU A 89 -8.35 5.10 -13.74
C LEU A 89 -9.45 4.13 -13.26
N ALA A 90 -9.98 4.32 -12.05
CA ALA A 90 -11.02 3.46 -11.50
C ALA A 90 -12.43 3.79 -12.02
N ALA A 91 -12.65 5.01 -12.55
CA ALA A 91 -13.98 5.52 -12.89
C ALA A 91 -14.68 4.79 -14.04
N SER A 92 -13.95 4.17 -14.98
CA SER A 92 -14.53 3.52 -16.15
C SER A 92 -14.15 2.05 -16.27
N ASP A 93 -15.06 1.25 -16.83
CA ASP A 93 -14.80 -0.17 -17.13
C ASP A 93 -13.56 -0.35 -18.01
N LYS A 94 -13.38 0.52 -19.00
CA LYS A 94 -12.25 0.48 -19.94
C LYS A 94 -10.91 0.67 -19.22
N THR A 95 -10.78 1.72 -18.40
CA THR A 95 -9.53 2.05 -17.71
C THR A 95 -9.23 1.05 -16.60
N ARG A 96 -10.25 0.56 -15.87
CA ARG A 96 -10.09 -0.52 -14.89
C ARG A 96 -9.53 -1.79 -15.53
N LYS A 97 -10.10 -2.22 -16.67
CA LYS A 97 -9.62 -3.41 -17.40
C LYS A 97 -8.21 -3.23 -17.95
N ASN A 98 -7.88 -2.04 -18.43
CA ASN A 98 -6.51 -1.76 -18.88
C ASN A 98 -5.52 -1.88 -17.73
N PHE A 99 -5.81 -1.23 -16.61
CA PHE A 99 -4.98 -1.33 -15.40
C PHE A 99 -4.84 -2.76 -14.90
N ALA A 100 -5.95 -3.48 -14.72
CA ALA A 100 -5.98 -4.86 -14.28
C ALA A 100 -5.12 -5.78 -15.15
N ASN A 101 -5.21 -5.64 -16.48
CA ASN A 101 -4.39 -6.41 -17.40
C ASN A 101 -2.91 -6.03 -17.31
N ASN A 102 -2.58 -4.74 -17.18
CA ASN A 102 -1.21 -4.28 -17.08
C ASN A 102 -0.52 -4.76 -15.80
N VAL A 103 -1.19 -4.69 -14.64
CA VAL A 103 -0.62 -5.19 -13.37
C VAL A 103 -0.47 -6.71 -13.36
N ALA A 104 -1.48 -7.44 -13.85
CA ALA A 104 -1.44 -8.89 -13.90
C ALA A 104 -0.36 -9.39 -14.89
N LYS A 105 -0.25 -8.74 -16.06
CA LYS A 105 0.81 -9.02 -17.04
C LYS A 105 2.19 -8.73 -16.46
N PHE A 106 2.35 -7.64 -15.71
CA PHE A 106 3.62 -7.30 -15.08
C PHE A 106 4.09 -8.43 -14.15
N VAL A 107 3.25 -8.85 -13.20
CA VAL A 107 3.64 -9.90 -12.24
C VAL A 107 3.85 -11.25 -12.92
N HIS A 108 3.06 -11.59 -13.94
CA HIS A 108 3.27 -12.77 -14.77
C HIS A 108 4.64 -12.72 -15.47
N CYS A 109 4.98 -11.62 -16.16
CA CYS A 109 6.23 -11.50 -16.91
C CYS A 109 7.48 -11.49 -16.01
N TYR A 110 7.40 -10.92 -14.81
CA TYR A 110 8.50 -10.92 -13.84
C TYR A 110 8.60 -12.23 -13.03
N GLY A 111 7.58 -13.11 -13.10
CA GLY A 111 7.49 -14.30 -12.26
C GLY A 111 7.25 -13.98 -10.79
N TYR A 112 6.56 -12.88 -10.50
CA TYR A 112 6.15 -12.47 -9.16
C TYR A 112 4.90 -13.24 -8.71
N ASP A 113 4.48 -13.08 -7.47
CA ASP A 113 3.39 -13.86 -6.85
C ASP A 113 2.14 -13.05 -6.60
N PHE A 114 2.24 -11.73 -6.44
CA PHE A 114 1.08 -10.94 -6.06
C PHE A 114 1.15 -9.47 -6.48
N VAL A 115 -0.02 -8.84 -6.50
CA VAL A 115 -0.21 -7.40 -6.68
C VAL A 115 -0.79 -6.84 -5.38
N ASP A 116 -0.25 -5.71 -4.93
CA ASP A 116 -0.76 -4.93 -3.80
C ASP A 116 -1.25 -3.56 -4.30
N ILE A 117 -2.49 -3.20 -3.98
CA ILE A 117 -3.06 -1.90 -4.32
C ILE A 117 -3.03 -1.00 -3.11
N ASP A 118 -2.33 0.13 -3.22
CA ASP A 118 -2.20 1.13 -2.18
C ASP A 118 -2.78 2.46 -2.68
N TRP A 119 -4.11 2.52 -2.80
CA TRP A 119 -4.82 3.76 -3.12
C TRP A 119 -5.06 4.54 -1.83
N GLU A 120 -4.38 5.68 -1.71
CA GLU A 120 -4.49 6.61 -0.58
C GLU A 120 -5.19 7.94 -0.95
N TYR A 121 -6.51 8.08 -0.77
CA TYR A 121 -7.50 7.05 -0.42
C TYR A 121 -8.73 7.17 -1.34
N PRO A 122 -9.50 6.10 -1.57
CA PRO A 122 -10.81 6.22 -2.19
C PRO A 122 -11.64 7.30 -1.51
N THR A 123 -12.26 8.19 -2.29
CA THR A 123 -13.05 9.35 -1.84
C THR A 123 -12.27 10.52 -1.21
N ALA A 124 -10.97 10.40 -0.98
CA ALA A 124 -10.18 11.50 -0.43
C ALA A 124 -10.14 12.70 -1.40
N ASP A 125 -10.27 13.90 -0.87
CA ASP A 125 -10.08 15.16 -1.60
C ASP A 125 -8.84 15.87 -1.05
N ARG A 126 -7.69 15.52 -1.61
CA ARG A 126 -6.36 15.98 -1.20
C ARG A 126 -5.67 16.68 -2.35
N ASP A 127 -5.23 17.91 -2.12
CA ASP A 127 -4.41 18.64 -3.08
C ASP A 127 -3.00 18.03 -3.20
N PRO A 128 -2.36 18.16 -4.38
CA PRO A 128 -0.93 17.95 -4.54
C PRO A 128 -0.13 18.78 -3.53
N ASP A 129 0.93 18.20 -2.98
CA ASP A 129 1.92 18.91 -2.17
C ASP A 129 3.22 19.10 -2.98
N PRO A 130 3.45 20.27 -3.60
CA PRO A 130 4.60 20.52 -4.45
C PRO A 130 5.91 20.70 -3.66
N GLU A 131 5.84 21.02 -2.37
CA GLU A 131 7.01 21.06 -1.49
C GLU A 131 7.39 19.64 -1.07
N GLY A 132 6.38 18.76 -1.03
CA GLY A 132 6.46 17.36 -0.73
C GLY A 132 6.91 17.13 0.71
N ASN A 133 6.53 15.99 1.28
CA ASN A 133 7.17 15.47 2.49
C ASN A 133 8.65 15.06 2.25
N GLY A 134 9.43 15.85 1.50
CA GLY A 134 10.78 15.56 1.02
C GLY A 134 10.83 14.81 -0.33
N VAL A 135 9.75 14.77 -1.10
CA VAL A 135 9.64 14.06 -2.39
C VAL A 135 9.20 15.01 -3.52
N ALA A 136 9.87 14.95 -4.67
CA ALA A 136 9.69 15.91 -5.76
C ALA A 136 8.34 15.83 -6.52
N ILE A 137 7.51 14.83 -6.20
CA ILE A 137 6.24 14.58 -6.87
C ILE A 137 5.27 14.07 -5.80
N ASP A 138 4.25 14.86 -5.47
CA ASP A 138 3.04 14.39 -4.81
C ASP A 138 1.85 14.74 -5.70
N LYS A 139 1.13 13.72 -6.20
CA LYS A 139 0.02 13.92 -7.15
C LYS A 139 -1.30 14.33 -6.47
N GLY A 140 -1.37 14.38 -5.14
CA GLY A 140 -2.64 14.53 -4.44
C GLY A 140 -3.53 13.29 -4.61
N CYS A 141 -4.82 13.46 -4.32
CA CYS A 141 -5.87 12.52 -4.68
C CYS A 141 -7.19 13.29 -4.75
N LYS A 142 -7.76 13.46 -5.95
CA LYS A 142 -9.04 14.15 -6.15
C LYS A 142 -10.16 13.14 -6.37
N GLY A 143 -10.50 12.46 -5.29
CA GLY A 143 -11.51 11.43 -5.25
C GLY A 143 -12.94 11.97 -5.20
N SER A 144 -13.89 11.06 -5.32
CA SER A 144 -15.33 11.33 -5.27
C SER A 144 -16.06 10.21 -4.54
N ALA A 145 -17.31 10.43 -4.13
CA ALA A 145 -18.13 9.37 -3.51
C ALA A 145 -18.34 8.13 -4.40
N ALA A 146 -18.15 8.24 -5.72
CA ALA A 146 -18.20 7.10 -6.63
C ALA A 146 -17.03 6.12 -6.39
N ASP A 147 -15.93 6.59 -5.80
CA ASP A 147 -14.71 5.80 -5.60
C ASP A 147 -14.91 4.62 -4.66
N THR A 148 -15.84 4.72 -3.71
CA THR A 148 -16.25 3.56 -2.89
C THR A 148 -16.59 2.34 -3.74
N LYS A 149 -17.41 2.54 -4.79
CA LYS A 149 -17.79 1.44 -5.70
C LYS A 149 -16.72 1.16 -6.74
N ASN A 150 -16.07 2.21 -7.26
CA ASN A 150 -15.02 2.05 -8.26
C ASN A 150 -13.83 1.26 -7.72
N PHE A 151 -13.51 1.40 -6.43
CA PHE A 151 -12.47 0.64 -5.78
C PHE A 151 -12.78 -0.86 -5.75
N THR A 152 -13.99 -1.24 -5.29
CA THR A 152 -14.45 -2.63 -5.32
C THR A 152 -14.42 -3.21 -6.75
N LEU A 153 -14.90 -2.45 -7.73
CA LEU A 153 -14.90 -2.87 -9.14
C LEU A 153 -13.47 -3.01 -9.70
N LEU A 154 -12.56 -2.11 -9.32
CA LEU A 154 -11.16 -2.16 -9.73
C LEU A 154 -10.48 -3.43 -9.21
N LEU A 155 -10.64 -3.72 -7.91
CA LEU A 155 -10.10 -4.94 -7.30
C LEU A 155 -10.68 -6.20 -7.95
N GLN A 156 -11.98 -6.20 -8.27
CA GLN A 156 -12.60 -7.32 -8.97
C GLN A 156 -11.99 -7.54 -10.37
N GLU A 157 -11.77 -6.48 -11.15
CA GLU A 157 -11.11 -6.60 -12.45
C GLU A 157 -9.67 -7.11 -12.32
N ILE A 158 -8.91 -6.66 -11.32
CA ILE A 158 -7.56 -7.16 -11.06
C ILE A 158 -7.59 -8.65 -10.72
N ARG A 159 -8.48 -9.08 -9.80
CA ARG A 159 -8.66 -10.50 -9.45
C ARG A 159 -8.98 -11.34 -10.69
N ASN A 160 -9.88 -10.86 -11.56
CA ASN A 160 -10.22 -11.54 -12.81
C ASN A 160 -9.00 -11.72 -13.72
N SER A 161 -8.19 -10.68 -13.90
CA SER A 161 -6.97 -10.74 -14.73
C SER A 161 -5.90 -11.66 -14.10
N LEU A 162 -5.72 -11.60 -12.79
CA LEU A 162 -4.80 -12.49 -12.05
C LEU A 162 -5.25 -13.96 -12.15
N ASP A 163 -6.55 -14.25 -12.06
CA ASP A 163 -7.09 -15.61 -12.25
C ASP A 163 -6.90 -16.12 -13.67
N SER A 164 -6.99 -15.25 -14.67
CA SER A 164 -6.76 -15.60 -16.07
C SER A 164 -5.31 -16.06 -16.30
N TYR A 165 -4.34 -15.28 -15.80
CA TYR A 165 -2.93 -15.68 -15.83
C TYR A 165 -2.68 -16.91 -14.94
N GLY A 166 -3.29 -16.98 -13.77
CA GLY A 166 -3.14 -18.09 -12.84
C GLY A 166 -3.60 -19.43 -13.41
N LYS A 167 -4.69 -19.44 -14.19
CA LYS A 167 -5.13 -20.63 -14.95
C LYS A 167 -4.12 -21.06 -16.01
N THR A 168 -3.47 -20.09 -16.66
CA THR A 168 -2.44 -20.36 -17.68
C THR A 168 -1.18 -20.95 -17.05
N ASP A 169 -0.78 -20.42 -15.89
CA ASP A 169 0.48 -20.77 -15.23
C ASP A 169 0.35 -21.92 -14.22
N GLY A 170 -0.89 -22.35 -13.90
CA GLY A 170 -1.14 -23.32 -12.84
C GLY A 170 -0.80 -22.79 -11.44
N LYS A 171 -0.99 -21.48 -11.21
CA LYS A 171 -0.57 -20.77 -9.99
C LYS A 171 -1.69 -19.84 -9.51
N HIS A 172 -1.85 -19.73 -8.19
CA HIS A 172 -2.64 -18.64 -7.61
C HIS A 172 -1.78 -17.40 -7.45
N TYR A 173 -2.10 -16.34 -8.18
CA TYR A 173 -1.54 -15.01 -7.92
C TYR A 173 -2.38 -14.32 -6.86
N GLU A 174 -1.75 -13.79 -5.82
CA GLU A 174 -2.49 -13.10 -4.76
C GLU A 174 -2.77 -11.64 -5.12
N LEU A 175 -3.85 -11.12 -4.54
CA LEU A 175 -4.19 -9.71 -4.55
C LEU A 175 -4.27 -9.23 -3.11
N SER A 176 -3.48 -8.23 -2.76
CA SER A 176 -3.59 -7.55 -1.48
C SER A 176 -3.93 -6.07 -1.66
N VAL A 177 -4.28 -5.44 -0.54
CA VAL A 177 -4.62 -4.02 -0.51
C VAL A 177 -4.10 -3.41 0.77
N ALA A 178 -3.50 -2.22 0.68
CA ALA A 178 -3.18 -1.39 1.84
C ALA A 178 -4.37 -0.46 2.13
N MET A 179 -4.83 -0.43 3.39
CA MET A 179 -6.02 0.34 3.79
C MET A 179 -5.77 1.15 5.05
N SER A 180 -6.38 2.33 5.11
CA SER A 180 -6.29 3.23 6.27
C SER A 180 -6.84 2.59 7.54
N ALA A 181 -6.23 2.91 8.68
CA ALA A 181 -6.74 2.60 10.01
C ALA A 181 -7.57 3.73 10.65
N SER A 182 -7.91 4.78 9.89
CA SER A 182 -8.78 5.87 10.35
C SER A 182 -10.25 5.57 10.00
N PRO A 183 -11.19 5.53 10.96
CA PRO A 183 -12.62 5.32 10.71
C PRO A 183 -13.21 6.22 9.62
N THR A 184 -12.72 7.47 9.51
CA THR A 184 -13.11 8.41 8.46
C THR A 184 -12.85 7.82 7.07
N MET A 185 -11.63 7.36 6.81
CA MET A 185 -11.26 6.75 5.52
C MET A 185 -11.85 5.34 5.37
N MET A 186 -11.91 4.56 6.45
CA MET A 186 -12.53 3.23 6.45
C MET A 186 -14.03 3.28 6.13
N SER A 187 -14.71 4.39 6.38
CA SER A 187 -16.12 4.56 6.02
C SER A 187 -16.39 4.53 4.51
N ALA A 188 -15.38 4.84 3.71
CA ALA A 188 -15.45 4.87 2.26
C ALA A 188 -15.26 3.50 1.58
N ILE A 189 -15.00 2.42 2.34
CA ILE A 189 -14.67 1.09 1.79
C ILE A 189 -15.79 0.07 2.06
N GLU A 190 -16.08 -0.77 1.07
CA GLU A 190 -17.02 -1.90 1.16
C GLU A 190 -16.30 -3.17 1.63
N TYR A 191 -15.83 -3.23 2.89
CA TYR A 191 -15.00 -4.33 3.40
C TYR A 191 -15.62 -5.73 3.21
N ASP A 192 -16.94 -5.85 3.34
CA ASP A 192 -17.73 -7.06 3.08
C ASP A 192 -17.59 -7.58 1.64
N LYS A 193 -17.33 -6.70 0.68
CA LYS A 193 -17.07 -7.06 -0.72
C LYS A 193 -15.59 -7.19 -0.99
N VAL A 194 -14.79 -6.23 -0.54
CA VAL A 194 -13.35 -6.17 -0.77
C VAL A 194 -12.65 -7.42 -0.24
N LEU A 195 -12.96 -7.86 0.98
CA LEU A 195 -12.34 -9.05 1.59
C LEU A 195 -12.77 -10.37 0.95
N ASN A 196 -13.83 -10.38 0.14
CA ASN A 196 -14.19 -11.52 -0.70
C ASN A 196 -13.39 -11.58 -2.02
N ILE A 197 -12.73 -10.49 -2.40
CA ILE A 197 -11.95 -10.35 -3.64
C ILE A 197 -10.46 -10.53 -3.37
N VAL A 198 -9.95 -9.89 -2.31
CA VAL A 198 -8.52 -9.90 -1.97
C VAL A 198 -8.15 -11.12 -1.12
N ASP A 199 -6.89 -11.51 -1.18
CA ASP A 199 -6.31 -12.55 -0.35
C ASP A 199 -6.04 -12.03 1.07
N PHE A 200 -5.57 -10.79 1.21
CA PHE A 200 -5.39 -10.13 2.50
C PHE A 200 -5.38 -8.60 2.38
N ALA A 201 -5.61 -7.93 3.51
CA ALA A 201 -5.61 -6.48 3.64
C ALA A 201 -4.58 -6.05 4.68
N ASN A 202 -3.62 -5.24 4.25
CA ASN A 202 -2.63 -4.61 5.10
C ASN A 202 -3.22 -3.33 5.71
N MET A 203 -3.65 -3.41 6.97
CA MET A 203 -4.16 -2.24 7.68
C MET A 203 -2.99 -1.37 8.10
N MET A 204 -2.93 -0.14 7.57
CA MET A 204 -1.91 0.85 7.89
C MET A 204 -2.16 1.46 9.27
N THR A 205 -1.99 0.65 10.32
CA THR A 205 -2.15 1.00 11.73
C THR A 205 -0.94 1.76 12.29
N TYR A 206 -0.44 2.67 11.49
CA TYR A 206 0.67 3.59 11.76
C TYR A 206 0.33 4.93 11.10
N ASP A 207 1.15 5.96 11.33
CA ASP A 207 0.81 7.34 10.96
C ASP A 207 -0.55 7.79 11.50
N LEU A 208 -0.97 7.22 12.62
CA LEU A 208 -2.22 7.58 13.30
C LEU A 208 -2.13 9.00 13.88
N ASN A 209 -0.91 9.43 14.22
CA ASN A 209 -0.60 10.75 14.75
C ASN A 209 0.81 11.17 14.29
N GLY A 210 1.01 12.45 14.01
CA GLY A 210 2.31 12.97 13.60
C GLY A 210 2.38 14.50 13.57
N ALA A 211 3.52 15.02 13.10
CA ALA A 211 3.88 16.44 13.18
C ALA A 211 2.96 17.41 12.42
N TRP A 212 2.08 16.87 11.56
CA TRP A 212 1.00 17.59 10.88
C TRP A 212 -0.13 17.98 11.84
N GLY A 213 -0.31 17.25 12.94
CA GLY A 213 -1.25 17.58 14.01
C GLY A 213 -0.67 18.60 15.00
N GLY A 214 -1.57 19.34 15.66
CA GLY A 214 -1.23 20.35 16.66
C GLY A 214 -0.94 19.81 18.07
N PHE A 215 -0.93 18.49 18.25
CA PHE A 215 -0.77 17.83 19.54
C PHE A 215 0.13 16.59 19.42
N THR A 216 0.77 16.21 20.52
CA THR A 216 1.51 14.96 20.63
C THR A 216 0.59 13.77 20.89
N ALA A 217 0.87 12.63 20.25
CA ALA A 217 0.18 11.38 20.47
C ALA A 217 0.96 10.19 19.91
N HIS A 218 0.50 8.97 20.20
CA HIS A 218 1.12 7.75 19.69
C HIS A 218 0.83 7.55 18.20
N GLN A 219 1.88 7.39 17.38
CA GLN A 219 1.71 7.22 15.94
C GLN A 219 1.26 5.82 15.50
N THR A 220 1.40 4.81 16.37
CA THR A 220 1.09 3.38 16.07
C THR A 220 0.70 2.63 17.35
N ALA A 221 -0.21 3.19 18.15
CA ALA A 221 -0.62 2.56 19.41
C ALA A 221 -1.41 1.27 19.19
N LEU A 222 -1.17 0.26 20.02
CA LEU A 222 -2.01 -0.94 20.06
C LEU A 222 -3.41 -0.64 20.61
N TYR A 223 -3.47 0.15 21.69
CA TYR A 223 -4.73 0.56 22.35
C TYR A 223 -4.82 2.07 22.49
N THR A 224 -6.05 2.60 22.44
CA THR A 224 -6.35 4.00 22.73
C THR A 224 -5.88 4.36 24.15
N ASN A 225 -5.14 5.46 24.29
CA ASN A 225 -4.77 5.97 25.62
C ASN A 225 -6.01 6.63 26.26
N PRO A 226 -6.47 6.18 27.44
CA PRO A 226 -7.66 6.73 28.10
C PRO A 226 -7.50 8.20 28.53
N ALA A 227 -6.28 8.74 28.55
CA ALA A 227 -6.01 10.14 28.83
C ALA A 227 -6.28 11.09 27.64
N TYR A 228 -6.54 10.56 26.45
CA TYR A 228 -6.81 11.35 25.26
C TYR A 228 -8.30 11.71 25.14
N ASP A 229 -8.59 12.96 24.76
CA ASP A 229 -9.95 13.52 24.69
C ASP A 229 -10.80 13.08 23.46
N GLY A 230 -10.36 12.09 22.68
CA GLY A 230 -11.04 11.62 21.45
C GLY A 230 -10.37 12.06 20.15
N GLY A 231 -11.08 11.98 19.01
CA GLY A 231 -10.54 12.35 17.69
C GLY A 231 -9.33 11.50 17.26
N ASP A 232 -8.44 12.07 16.44
CA ASP A 232 -7.30 11.35 15.86
C ASP A 232 -6.32 10.80 16.91
N ALA A 233 -6.20 11.45 18.07
CA ALA A 233 -5.34 10.92 19.12
C ALA A 233 -5.88 9.61 19.70
N ALA A 234 -7.18 9.36 19.61
CA ALA A 234 -7.78 8.11 20.06
C ALA A 234 -7.55 6.95 19.09
N LEU A 235 -7.00 7.20 17.90
CA LEU A 235 -6.70 6.16 16.92
C LEU A 235 -5.65 5.18 17.46
N SER A 236 -5.93 3.91 17.26
CA SER A 236 -5.09 2.77 17.60
C SER A 236 -5.42 1.57 16.71
N VAL A 237 -4.60 0.52 16.79
CA VAL A 237 -4.93 -0.78 16.19
C VAL A 237 -6.31 -1.24 16.69
N ASP A 238 -6.55 -1.19 18.00
CA ASP A 238 -7.82 -1.59 18.61
C ASP A 238 -9.01 -0.77 18.11
N SER A 239 -8.89 0.55 17.92
CA SER A 239 -9.98 1.36 17.38
C SER A 239 -10.30 1.01 15.92
N CYS A 240 -9.28 0.65 15.13
CA CYS A 240 -9.45 0.17 13.76
C CYS A 240 -10.22 -1.16 13.73
N ILE A 241 -9.82 -2.13 14.56
CA ILE A 241 -10.51 -3.43 14.65
C ILE A 241 -11.94 -3.26 15.17
N LYS A 242 -12.15 -2.48 16.24
CA LYS A 242 -13.50 -2.18 16.76
C LYS A 242 -14.40 -1.51 15.74
N TYR A 243 -13.86 -0.65 14.88
CA TYR A 243 -14.65 -0.08 13.80
C TYR A 243 -15.18 -1.18 12.86
N LEU A 244 -14.33 -2.13 12.47
CA LEU A 244 -14.73 -3.26 11.62
C LEU A 244 -15.76 -4.15 12.33
N GLU A 245 -15.52 -4.51 13.59
CA GLU A 245 -16.43 -5.32 14.40
C GLU A 245 -17.80 -4.66 14.55
N ASN A 246 -17.84 -3.37 14.89
CA ASN A 246 -19.09 -2.65 15.07
C ASN A 246 -19.87 -2.49 13.76
N LYS A 247 -19.18 -2.34 12.63
CA LYS A 247 -19.83 -2.11 11.32
C LYS A 247 -20.25 -3.41 10.63
N TYR A 248 -19.45 -4.47 10.74
CA TYR A 248 -19.61 -5.69 9.95
C TYR A 248 -19.89 -6.93 10.80
N GLY A 249 -19.61 -6.94 12.10
CA GLY A 249 -19.72 -8.13 12.94
C GLY A 249 -18.98 -9.31 12.31
N ASP A 250 -19.64 -10.46 12.21
CA ASP A 250 -19.14 -11.68 11.56
C ASP A 250 -19.28 -11.67 10.02
N GLY A 251 -19.68 -10.54 9.43
CA GLY A 251 -19.90 -10.40 7.98
C GLY A 251 -18.63 -10.28 7.14
N ILE A 252 -17.44 -10.30 7.77
CA ILE A 252 -16.13 -10.26 7.11
C ILE A 252 -15.19 -11.32 7.66
N ASP A 253 -14.22 -11.73 6.85
CA ASP A 253 -13.19 -12.67 7.26
C ASP A 253 -11.99 -11.93 7.87
N TYR A 254 -11.94 -11.89 9.20
CA TYR A 254 -10.84 -11.25 9.94
C TYR A 254 -9.49 -11.96 9.78
N SER A 255 -9.46 -13.23 9.31
CA SER A 255 -8.18 -13.91 9.05
C SER A 255 -7.38 -13.27 7.90
N LYS A 256 -8.04 -12.44 7.09
CA LYS A 256 -7.43 -11.66 6.01
C LYS A 256 -6.90 -10.30 6.45
N ILE A 257 -7.12 -9.89 7.69
CA ILE A 257 -6.65 -8.60 8.21
C ILE A 257 -5.23 -8.73 8.76
N VAL A 258 -4.30 -7.96 8.20
CA VAL A 258 -2.90 -7.90 8.62
C VAL A 258 -2.65 -6.56 9.31
N VAL A 259 -2.17 -6.59 10.55
CA VAL A 259 -1.85 -5.39 11.34
C VAL A 259 -0.49 -4.83 10.93
N GLY A 260 -0.45 -3.53 10.62
CA GLY A 260 0.79 -2.82 10.29
C GLY A 260 1.62 -2.46 11.53
N VAL A 261 2.94 -2.60 11.40
CA VAL A 261 3.93 -2.20 12.41
C VAL A 261 4.89 -1.20 11.79
N ALA A 262 5.11 -0.05 12.43
CA ALA A 262 6.01 0.99 11.92
C ALA A 262 7.47 0.78 12.40
N PRO A 263 8.42 0.44 11.51
CA PRO A 263 9.86 0.45 11.83
C PRO A 263 10.46 1.87 11.73
N TYR A 264 9.70 2.89 12.10
CA TYR A 264 10.08 4.30 12.03
C TYR A 264 9.37 5.12 13.10
N THR A 265 9.75 6.39 13.25
CA THR A 265 9.18 7.32 14.24
C THR A 265 8.53 8.52 13.58
N ARG A 266 7.43 9.00 14.16
CA ARG A 266 6.92 10.38 13.99
C ARG A 266 7.25 11.16 15.26
N GLY A 267 7.50 12.47 15.15
CA GLY A 267 7.89 13.29 16.29
C GLY A 267 7.65 14.78 16.10
N TRP A 268 7.59 15.49 17.22
CA TRP A 268 7.40 16.93 17.30
C TRP A 268 8.65 17.57 17.91
N LYS A 269 8.85 18.87 17.63
CA LYS A 269 9.83 19.71 18.32
C LYS A 269 9.09 20.73 19.17
N GLU A 270 9.77 21.25 20.20
CA GLU A 270 9.29 22.40 21.01
C GLU A 270 7.99 22.14 21.79
N VAL A 271 7.70 20.87 22.08
CA VAL A 271 6.53 20.41 22.85
C VAL A 271 6.47 21.09 24.22
N LYS A 272 5.34 21.75 24.54
CA LYS A 272 5.12 22.43 25.82
C LYS A 272 4.45 21.48 26.82
N LYS A 273 4.94 21.49 28.07
CA LYS A 273 4.38 20.67 29.14
C LYS A 273 3.04 21.26 29.61
N ASP A 274 1.94 20.58 29.31
CA ASP A 274 0.62 20.84 29.89
C ASP A 274 0.05 19.56 30.53
N THR A 275 -0.97 19.69 31.38
CA THR A 275 -1.53 18.56 32.17
C THR A 275 -2.43 17.61 31.37
N GLY A 276 -2.23 17.53 30.05
CA GLY A 276 -3.03 16.75 29.09
C GLY A 276 -2.22 16.41 27.83
N ARG A 277 -2.84 16.45 26.65
CA ARG A 277 -2.06 16.41 25.39
C ARG A 277 -1.12 17.61 25.38
N ASP A 278 0.17 17.38 25.26
CA ASP A 278 1.11 18.49 25.14
C ASP A 278 0.89 19.15 23.77
N PRO A 279 0.48 20.44 23.73
CA PRO A 279 0.37 21.17 22.48
C PRO A 279 1.77 21.38 21.87
N LYS A 280 1.80 21.42 20.53
CA LYS A 280 2.99 21.85 19.79
C LYS A 280 3.27 23.34 20.01
#